data_AF-A0A538KA04-F1
#
_entry.id   AF-A0A538KA04-F1
#
_cell.length_a   1.000
_cell.length_b   1.000
_cell.length_c   1.000
_cell.angle_alpha   90.00
_cell.angle_beta   90.00
_cell.angle_gamma   90.00
#
_symmetry.space_group_name_H-M   'P 1'
#
loop_
_entity.id
_entity.type
_entity.pdbx_description
1 polymer ?
#
loop_
_entity_poly.entity_id
_entity_poly.type
_entity_poly.pdbx_seq_one_letter_code
_entity_poly.pdbx_strand_id
1 'polypeptide(L)'
;MPPSSPLAVDAFELVNAPGGARLLRLAGRWPGPTPDLAALAVCRDGAEETLPPLPGPPGTNGVWSAAWALPAGVDPRVATFALVLADGARIDLPRPGARQLGDPLRKERMRALVDAYAVARREREAAVRAARSAEAARAQAAERARRAEQGERDQRTLAGEARTALARAHMALDAAERRARDAEQGLAAARSDLARRAAAQRKVEAQLAAALEAGARAERLDAELSAVHSRLSQVESAAAAEREELHGRLDAAGEAARSREARLAAALGRIDELQAASEAVVAGRDAAEERAERAHAVRLELERAAGTTRRRAEELQGRLTAERDAALARHQELETVLASERQAAVARIADLEHAVGRERERLAAMMRDREAQSAATAAAQRRVEELQSRLTAEREAGSARVAQLERGLAEARGRGEELERELAAALARGEELAAEVATATTRGDDFERGLAAATARGEELEGELVSARARGEELERELATAPATARGGESARRQVGGRGRGGERARRGAAAGARGGDGARRGA
;
A
#
# COMPACT_ATOMS: atom_id res chain seq x y z
N MET A 1 -9.88 -86.20 11.70
CA MET A 1 -10.01 -85.44 10.44
C MET A 1 -11.35 -84.73 10.46
N PRO A 2 -11.45 -83.43 10.10
CA PRO A 2 -12.74 -82.78 9.91
C PRO A 2 -13.44 -83.32 8.64
N PRO A 3 -14.78 -83.30 8.57
CA PRO A 3 -15.50 -83.64 7.36
C PRO A 3 -15.27 -82.58 6.27
N SER A 4 -15.17 -83.01 5.02
CA SER A 4 -15.01 -82.10 3.87
C SER A 4 -16.32 -81.37 3.56
N SER A 5 -16.45 -80.11 3.94
CA SER A 5 -17.61 -79.28 3.58
C SER A 5 -17.78 -79.21 2.04
N PRO A 6 -18.98 -79.44 1.50
CA PRO A 6 -19.21 -79.50 0.04
C PRO A 6 -19.27 -78.14 -0.66
N LEU A 7 -18.86 -77.04 -0.01
CA LEU A 7 -18.82 -75.70 -0.59
C LEU A 7 -17.40 -75.12 -0.48
N ALA A 8 -16.79 -74.80 -1.63
CA ALA A 8 -15.57 -74.00 -1.68
C ALA A 8 -15.93 -72.51 -1.58
N VAL A 9 -15.81 -71.91 -0.40
CA VAL A 9 -16.05 -70.48 -0.17
C VAL A 9 -14.90 -69.65 -0.75
N ASP A 10 -15.18 -68.79 -1.73
CA ASP A 10 -14.22 -67.84 -2.30
C ASP A 10 -14.14 -66.55 -1.47
N ALA A 11 -15.29 -66.04 -1.04
CA ALA A 11 -15.39 -64.82 -0.25
C ALA A 11 -16.66 -64.82 0.60
N PHE A 12 -16.52 -64.48 1.88
CA PHE A 12 -17.64 -64.12 2.75
C PHE A 12 -17.37 -62.73 3.31
N GLU A 13 -18.17 -61.76 2.89
CA GLU A 13 -17.94 -60.33 3.15
C GLU A 13 -19.11 -59.73 3.96
N LEU A 14 -18.77 -58.90 4.95
CA LEU A 14 -19.69 -57.95 5.57
C LEU A 14 -19.55 -56.60 4.84
N VAL A 15 -20.62 -56.20 4.17
CA VAL A 15 -20.76 -54.90 3.51
C VAL A 15 -21.67 -54.01 4.36
N ASN A 16 -21.12 -52.89 4.83
CA ASN A 16 -21.90 -51.85 5.51
C ASN A 16 -22.44 -50.87 4.47
N ALA A 17 -23.77 -50.80 4.31
CA ALA A 17 -24.42 -49.90 3.37
C ALA A 17 -24.59 -48.48 3.97
N PRO A 18 -24.63 -47.42 3.14
CA PRO A 18 -25.09 -46.10 3.57
C PRO A 18 -26.48 -46.20 4.22
N GLY A 19 -26.65 -45.59 5.40
CA GLY A 19 -27.86 -45.74 6.21
C GLY A 19 -27.78 -46.82 7.32
N GLY A 20 -26.67 -47.54 7.43
CA GLY A 20 -26.39 -48.43 8.57
C GLY A 20 -26.90 -49.87 8.44
N ALA A 21 -27.55 -50.20 7.31
CA ALA A 21 -27.91 -51.58 7.00
C ALA A 21 -26.64 -52.44 6.79
N ARG A 22 -26.65 -53.66 7.34
CA ARG A 22 -25.57 -54.64 7.21
C ARG A 22 -25.98 -55.73 6.22
N LEU A 23 -25.18 -55.94 5.19
CA LEU A 23 -25.36 -57.01 4.23
C LEU A 23 -24.22 -58.02 4.38
N LEU A 24 -24.57 -59.28 4.61
CA LEU A 24 -23.63 -60.39 4.41
C LEU A 24 -23.72 -60.83 2.95
N ARG A 25 -22.57 -61.07 2.32
CA ARG A 25 -22.47 -61.61 0.97
C ARG A 25 -21.53 -62.79 0.96
N LEU A 26 -22.00 -63.93 0.47
CA LEU A 26 -21.20 -65.14 0.26
C LEU A 26 -21.03 -65.37 -1.24
N ALA A 27 -19.83 -65.77 -1.65
CA ALA A 27 -19.52 -66.26 -2.98
C ALA A 27 -18.67 -67.53 -2.86
N GLY A 28 -18.90 -68.50 -3.74
CA GLY A 28 -18.20 -69.78 -3.74
C GLY A 28 -18.56 -70.68 -4.91
N ARG A 29 -17.98 -71.88 -4.93
CA ARG A 29 -18.22 -72.91 -5.95
C ARG A 29 -18.68 -74.22 -5.31
N TRP A 30 -19.70 -74.82 -5.91
CA TRP A 30 -20.21 -76.16 -5.58
C TRP A 30 -19.60 -77.22 -6.51
N PRO A 31 -19.21 -78.41 -6.02
CA PRO A 31 -18.71 -79.52 -6.82
C PRO A 31 -19.88 -80.33 -7.44
N GLY A 32 -20.79 -79.65 -8.15
CA GLY A 32 -22.02 -80.24 -8.68
C GLY A 32 -23.05 -79.19 -9.09
N PRO A 33 -24.30 -79.58 -9.40
CA PRO A 33 -25.40 -78.63 -9.49
C PRO A 33 -25.55 -77.89 -8.14
N THR A 34 -25.92 -76.61 -8.20
CA THR A 34 -26.16 -75.81 -6.98
C THR A 34 -27.39 -76.38 -6.25
N PRO A 35 -27.28 -76.78 -4.97
CA PRO A 35 -28.42 -77.22 -4.19
C PRO A 35 -29.36 -76.04 -3.86
N ASP A 36 -30.66 -76.31 -3.74
CA ASP A 36 -31.61 -75.29 -3.31
C ASP A 36 -31.31 -74.84 -1.88
N LEU A 37 -30.96 -73.56 -1.73
CA LEU A 37 -30.69 -72.94 -0.43
C LEU A 37 -32.01 -72.51 0.21
N ALA A 38 -32.27 -72.97 1.44
CA ALA A 38 -33.41 -72.51 2.23
C ALA A 38 -33.09 -71.21 2.99
N ALA A 39 -32.00 -71.18 3.77
CA ALA A 39 -31.65 -70.06 4.63
C ALA A 39 -30.16 -69.99 5.00
N LEU A 40 -29.74 -68.87 5.58
CA LEU A 40 -28.53 -68.76 6.40
C LEU A 40 -28.93 -68.83 7.87
N ALA A 41 -28.53 -69.89 8.57
CA ALA A 41 -28.61 -69.95 10.03
C ALA A 41 -27.52 -69.08 10.65
N VAL A 42 -27.92 -68.27 11.63
CA VAL A 42 -27.06 -67.41 12.42
C VAL A 42 -27.23 -67.79 13.89
N CYS A 43 -26.20 -68.39 14.48
CA CYS A 43 -26.25 -68.86 15.86
C CYS A 43 -25.54 -67.88 16.79
N ARG A 44 -26.20 -67.52 17.88
CA ARG A 44 -25.70 -66.58 18.89
C ARG A 44 -26.22 -66.97 20.27
N ASP A 45 -25.33 -67.07 21.26
CA ASP A 45 -25.67 -67.20 22.69
C ASP A 45 -26.66 -68.35 23.01
N GLY A 46 -26.71 -69.40 22.17
CA GLY A 46 -27.63 -70.53 22.27
C GLY A 46 -28.95 -70.41 21.47
N ALA A 47 -29.24 -69.23 20.91
CA ALA A 47 -30.35 -69.02 19.98
C ALA A 47 -29.89 -69.14 18.51
N GLU A 48 -30.78 -69.57 17.63
CA GLU A 48 -30.58 -69.66 16.18
C GLU A 48 -31.64 -68.83 15.44
N GLU A 49 -31.19 -67.95 14.55
CA GLU A 49 -32.04 -67.13 13.69
C GLU A 49 -31.78 -67.50 12.22
N THR A 50 -32.83 -67.81 11.45
CA THR A 50 -32.72 -68.21 10.04
C THR A 50 -33.07 -67.05 9.11
N LEU A 51 -32.08 -66.57 8.37
CA LEU A 51 -32.22 -65.46 7.43
C LEU A 51 -32.48 -65.97 6.01
N PRO A 52 -33.58 -65.57 5.34
CA PRO A 52 -33.82 -65.94 3.94
C PRO A 52 -32.83 -65.21 3.01
N PRO A 53 -32.39 -65.84 1.90
CA PRO A 53 -31.56 -65.18 0.91
C PRO A 53 -32.31 -64.02 0.24
N LEU A 54 -31.63 -62.90 0.06
CA LEU A 54 -32.14 -61.75 -0.69
C LEU A 54 -32.21 -62.08 -2.20
N PRO A 55 -33.22 -61.57 -2.93
CA PRO A 55 -33.31 -61.77 -4.37
C PRO A 55 -32.09 -61.17 -5.08
N GLY A 56 -31.36 -62.00 -5.81
CA GLY A 56 -30.19 -61.64 -6.58
C GLY A 56 -30.20 -62.28 -7.97
N PRO A 57 -29.34 -61.82 -8.90
CA PRO A 57 -29.22 -62.44 -10.21
C PRO A 57 -28.68 -63.88 -10.09
N PRO A 58 -29.12 -64.82 -10.94
CA PRO A 58 -28.58 -66.19 -10.94
C PRO A 58 -27.07 -66.18 -11.21
N GLY A 59 -26.33 -67.02 -10.46
CA GLY A 59 -24.87 -67.06 -10.51
C GLY A 59 -24.35 -67.48 -11.89
N THR A 60 -23.50 -66.66 -12.50
CA THR A 60 -22.90 -66.93 -13.81
C THR A 60 -21.61 -67.75 -13.70
N ASN A 61 -21.37 -68.61 -14.69
CA ASN A 61 -20.13 -69.38 -14.87
C ASN A 61 -19.69 -70.22 -13.66
N GLY A 62 -20.62 -70.91 -12.98
CA GLY A 62 -20.32 -71.85 -11.91
C GLY A 62 -19.89 -71.23 -10.58
N VAL A 63 -19.81 -69.89 -10.49
CA VAL A 63 -19.67 -69.17 -9.23
C VAL A 63 -21.06 -68.83 -8.72
N TRP A 64 -21.41 -69.41 -7.59
CA TRP A 64 -22.64 -69.09 -6.88
C TRP A 64 -22.40 -67.93 -5.91
N SER A 65 -23.37 -67.04 -5.76
CA SER A 65 -23.33 -66.02 -4.70
C SER A 65 -24.72 -65.68 -4.19
N ALA A 66 -24.85 -65.53 -2.88
CA ALA A 66 -26.06 -65.08 -2.21
C ALA A 66 -25.75 -63.94 -1.22
N ALA A 67 -26.78 -63.21 -0.83
CA ALA A 67 -26.68 -62.13 0.14
C ALA A 67 -27.84 -62.19 1.14
N TRP A 68 -27.61 -61.70 2.36
CA TRP A 68 -28.59 -61.68 3.45
C TRP A 68 -28.53 -60.34 4.17
N ALA A 69 -29.69 -59.82 4.58
CA ALA A 69 -29.76 -58.68 5.48
C ALA A 69 -29.48 -59.15 6.91
N LEU A 70 -28.37 -58.71 7.49
CA LEU A 70 -27.98 -59.07 8.86
C LEU A 70 -28.66 -58.10 9.85
N PRO A 71 -29.46 -58.58 10.83
CA PRO A 71 -30.10 -57.71 11.80
C PRO A 71 -29.08 -56.89 12.60
N ALA A 72 -29.40 -55.62 12.87
CA ALA A 72 -28.47 -54.66 13.47
C ALA A 72 -27.95 -55.08 14.87
N GLY A 73 -28.73 -55.91 15.58
CA GLY A 73 -28.37 -56.47 16.89
C GLY A 73 -27.36 -57.64 16.86
N VAL A 74 -27.07 -58.23 15.71
CA VAL A 74 -26.08 -59.33 15.59
C VAL A 74 -24.67 -58.76 15.43
N ASP A 75 -23.73 -59.24 16.26
CA ASP A 75 -22.29 -59.02 16.05
C ASP A 75 -21.69 -60.21 15.25
N PRO A 76 -21.28 -60.01 13.98
CA PRO A 76 -20.69 -61.06 13.15
C PRO A 76 -19.28 -61.49 13.60
N ARG A 77 -18.71 -60.90 14.66
CA ARG A 77 -17.48 -61.39 15.31
C ARG A 77 -17.73 -62.53 16.29
N VAL A 78 -18.93 -62.57 16.89
CA VAL A 78 -19.31 -63.49 17.96
C VAL A 78 -20.23 -64.59 17.44
N ALA A 79 -21.17 -64.24 16.55
CA ALA A 79 -22.06 -65.21 15.91
C ALA A 79 -21.31 -66.23 15.03
N THR A 80 -21.85 -67.45 14.95
CA THR A 80 -21.47 -68.45 13.94
C THR A 80 -22.52 -68.50 12.84
N PHE A 81 -22.09 -68.93 11.65
CA PHE A 81 -22.87 -68.86 10.42
C PHE A 81 -22.86 -70.23 9.74
N ALA A 82 -24.02 -70.71 9.29
CA ALA A 82 -24.13 -71.95 8.53
C ALA A 82 -25.20 -71.82 7.43
N LEU A 83 -24.95 -72.35 6.25
CA LEU A 83 -26.00 -72.50 5.24
C LEU A 83 -26.92 -73.67 5.62
N VAL A 84 -28.22 -73.47 5.43
CA VAL A 84 -29.26 -74.50 5.54
C VAL A 84 -29.80 -74.78 4.14
N LEU A 85 -29.58 -76.01 3.67
CA LEU A 85 -30.10 -76.49 2.38
C LEU A 85 -31.55 -76.97 2.53
N ALA A 86 -32.27 -77.07 1.41
CA ALA A 86 -33.68 -77.47 1.38
C ALA A 86 -33.94 -78.93 1.84
N ASP A 87 -32.90 -79.77 1.86
CA ASP A 87 -32.92 -81.13 2.43
C ASP A 87 -32.66 -81.17 3.95
N GLY A 88 -32.42 -80.01 4.58
CA GLY A 88 -32.09 -79.87 5.99
C GLY A 88 -30.60 -80.01 6.31
N ALA A 89 -29.73 -80.26 5.33
CA ALA A 89 -28.29 -80.32 5.56
C ALA A 89 -27.72 -78.93 5.94
N ARG A 90 -26.72 -78.93 6.83
CA ARG A 90 -26.07 -77.73 7.37
C ARG A 90 -24.60 -77.69 7.00
N ILE A 91 -24.13 -76.54 6.56
CA ILE A 91 -22.73 -76.32 6.14
C ILE A 91 -22.20 -75.09 6.86
N ASP A 92 -21.28 -75.30 7.81
CA ASP A 92 -20.64 -74.21 8.55
C ASP A 92 -19.78 -73.32 7.63
N LEU A 93 -19.87 -72.01 7.86
CA LEU A 93 -19.16 -70.98 7.11
C LEU A 93 -18.00 -70.38 7.91
N PRO A 94 -16.95 -69.85 7.24
CA PRO A 94 -15.96 -69.00 7.89
C PRO A 94 -16.60 -67.71 8.45
N ARG A 95 -15.84 -66.94 9.24
CA ARG A 95 -16.28 -65.60 9.68
C ARG A 95 -16.18 -64.58 8.53
N PRO A 96 -17.11 -63.61 8.42
CA PRO A 96 -17.14 -62.66 7.31
C PRO A 96 -16.07 -61.57 7.44
N GLY A 97 -15.34 -61.30 6.36
CA GLY A 97 -14.36 -60.21 6.27
C GLY A 97 -15.03 -58.85 6.09
N ALA A 98 -14.58 -57.82 6.81
CA ALA A 98 -15.16 -56.48 6.74
C ALA A 98 -14.58 -55.66 5.57
N ARG A 99 -15.41 -55.33 4.57
CA ARG A 99 -15.00 -54.58 3.37
C ARG A 99 -15.34 -53.10 3.49
N GLN A 100 -14.32 -52.24 3.62
CA GLN A 100 -14.50 -50.78 3.63
C GLN A 100 -14.47 -50.21 2.20
N LEU A 101 -15.63 -49.79 1.67
CA LEU A 101 -15.67 -49.02 0.43
C LEU A 101 -15.38 -47.54 0.68
N GLY A 102 -14.12 -47.12 0.51
CA GLY A 102 -13.74 -45.71 0.63
C GLY A 102 -12.27 -45.44 0.37
N ASP A 103 -11.87 -45.35 -0.90
CA ASP A 103 -10.51 -44.93 -1.28
C ASP A 103 -10.20 -43.50 -0.78
N PRO A 104 -9.21 -43.31 0.13
CA PRO A 104 -8.90 -41.99 0.68
C PRO A 104 -8.25 -41.05 -0.35
N LEU A 105 -7.50 -41.57 -1.32
CA LEU A 105 -6.74 -40.77 -2.29
C LEU A 105 -7.66 -39.90 -3.16
N ARG A 106 -8.88 -40.38 -3.43
CA ARG A 106 -9.90 -39.62 -4.17
C ARG A 106 -10.43 -38.41 -3.39
N LYS A 107 -10.54 -38.48 -2.06
CA LYS A 107 -10.96 -37.36 -1.21
C LYS A 107 -9.87 -36.28 -1.15
N GLU A 108 -8.62 -36.70 -1.01
CA GLU A 108 -7.47 -35.80 -0.91
C GLU A 108 -7.23 -35.02 -2.22
N ARG A 109 -7.26 -35.71 -3.38
CA ARG A 109 -7.20 -35.05 -4.70
C ARG A 109 -8.34 -34.05 -4.94
N MET A 110 -9.57 -34.39 -4.51
CA MET A 110 -10.71 -33.47 -4.63
C MET A 110 -10.51 -32.21 -3.77
N ARG A 111 -9.98 -32.37 -2.54
CA ARG A 111 -9.70 -31.26 -1.63
C ARG A 111 -8.64 -30.31 -2.21
N ALA A 112 -7.53 -30.84 -2.70
CA ALA A 112 -6.47 -30.05 -3.32
C ALA A 112 -6.97 -29.23 -4.53
N LEU A 113 -7.89 -29.79 -5.34
CA LEU A 113 -8.50 -29.06 -6.47
C LEU A 113 -9.38 -27.89 -6.00
N VAL A 114 -10.16 -28.09 -4.93
CA VAL A 114 -11.01 -27.04 -4.33
C VAL A 114 -10.15 -25.93 -3.71
N ASP A 115 -9.09 -26.30 -2.99
CA ASP A 115 -8.16 -25.33 -2.38
C ASP A 115 -7.43 -24.50 -3.45
N ALA A 116 -6.97 -25.12 -4.53
CA ALA A 116 -6.37 -24.43 -5.68
C ALA A 116 -7.35 -23.46 -6.36
N TYR A 117 -8.61 -23.87 -6.59
CA TYR A 117 -9.65 -22.99 -7.12
C TYR A 117 -9.95 -21.83 -6.18
N ALA A 118 -9.95 -22.06 -4.86
CA ALA A 118 -10.14 -21.01 -3.85
C ALA A 118 -8.97 -20.03 -3.79
N VAL A 119 -7.73 -20.43 -4.12
CA VAL A 119 -6.59 -19.51 -4.30
C VAL A 119 -6.79 -18.68 -5.57
N ALA A 120 -6.93 -19.31 -6.73
CA ALA A 120 -7.08 -18.61 -8.02
C ALA A 120 -8.27 -17.64 -8.04
N ARG A 121 -9.38 -17.98 -7.35
CA ARG A 121 -10.50 -17.07 -7.14
C ARG A 121 -10.13 -15.84 -6.30
N ARG A 122 -9.42 -16.02 -5.18
CA ARG A 122 -8.98 -14.91 -4.31
C ARG A 122 -7.99 -13.98 -5.03
N GLU A 123 -7.11 -14.54 -5.85
CA GLU A 123 -6.19 -13.79 -6.72
C GLU A 123 -6.94 -12.98 -7.78
N ARG A 124 -7.90 -13.59 -8.49
CA ARG A 124 -8.76 -12.89 -9.46
C ARG A 124 -9.55 -11.75 -8.81
N GLU A 125 -10.14 -12.00 -7.64
CA GLU A 125 -10.86 -10.97 -6.88
C GLU A 125 -9.92 -9.86 -6.38
N ALA A 126 -8.67 -10.17 -6.02
CA ALA A 126 -7.65 -9.18 -5.67
C ALA A 126 -7.23 -8.33 -6.87
N ALA A 127 -7.01 -8.94 -8.04
CA ALA A 127 -6.71 -8.24 -9.28
C ALA A 127 -7.85 -7.29 -9.70
N VAL A 128 -9.12 -7.72 -9.58
CA VAL A 128 -10.30 -6.87 -9.84
C VAL A 128 -10.39 -5.70 -8.84
N ARG A 129 -10.05 -5.91 -7.56
CA ARG A 129 -9.97 -4.82 -6.58
C ARG A 129 -8.84 -3.83 -6.91
N ALA A 130 -7.67 -4.32 -7.35
CA ALA A 130 -6.54 -3.49 -7.75
C ALA A 130 -6.81 -2.69 -9.04
N ALA A 131 -7.49 -3.28 -10.03
CA ALA A 131 -7.92 -2.57 -11.23
C ALA A 131 -8.87 -1.41 -10.87
N ARG A 132 -9.89 -1.68 -10.04
CA ARG A 132 -10.85 -0.65 -9.58
C ARG A 132 -10.20 0.47 -8.77
N SER A 133 -9.21 0.16 -7.92
CA SER A 133 -8.49 1.20 -7.18
C SER A 133 -7.58 2.04 -8.08
N ALA A 134 -6.96 1.44 -9.12
CA ALA A 134 -6.21 2.17 -10.13
C ALA A 134 -7.11 3.07 -11.00
N GLU A 135 -8.32 2.61 -11.37
CA GLU A 135 -9.33 3.41 -12.06
C GLU A 135 -9.81 4.60 -11.20
N ALA A 136 -10.13 4.35 -9.92
CA ALA A 136 -10.50 5.41 -8.98
C ALA A 136 -9.37 6.44 -8.77
N ALA A 137 -8.12 5.98 -8.67
CA ALA A 137 -6.95 6.87 -8.57
C ALA A 137 -6.76 7.72 -9.84
N ARG A 138 -6.94 7.13 -11.03
CA ARG A 138 -6.91 7.85 -12.32
C ARG A 138 -8.04 8.88 -12.43
N ALA A 139 -9.25 8.54 -11.99
CA ALA A 139 -10.38 9.47 -11.96
C ALA A 139 -10.11 10.66 -11.03
N GLN A 140 -9.60 10.42 -9.81
CA GLN A 140 -9.22 11.48 -8.88
C GLN A 140 -8.05 12.34 -9.41
N ALA A 141 -7.08 11.74 -10.11
CA ALA A 141 -5.98 12.49 -10.73
C ALA A 141 -6.49 13.40 -11.86
N ALA A 142 -7.37 12.89 -12.72
CA ALA A 142 -8.00 13.67 -13.78
C ALA A 142 -8.90 14.80 -13.23
N GLU A 143 -9.59 14.56 -12.11
CA GLU A 143 -10.37 15.61 -11.45
C GLU A 143 -9.48 16.70 -10.85
N ARG A 144 -8.38 16.33 -10.17
CA ARG A 144 -7.38 17.29 -9.66
C ARG A 144 -6.76 18.12 -10.80
N ALA A 145 -6.45 17.50 -11.93
CA ALA A 145 -5.96 18.20 -13.13
C ALA A 145 -6.99 19.22 -13.64
N ARG A 146 -8.27 18.83 -13.80
CA ARG A 146 -9.35 19.76 -14.19
C ARG A 146 -9.53 20.92 -13.20
N ARG A 147 -9.45 20.66 -11.90
CA ARG A 147 -9.52 21.72 -10.86
C ARG A 147 -8.33 22.68 -10.94
N ALA A 148 -7.13 22.18 -11.25
CA ALA A 148 -5.93 23.01 -11.47
C ALA A 148 -6.04 23.84 -12.76
N GLU A 149 -6.43 23.23 -13.88
CA GLU A 149 -6.69 23.94 -15.15
C GLU A 149 -7.75 25.04 -14.99
N GLN A 150 -8.83 24.77 -14.25
CA GLN A 150 -9.86 25.78 -14.00
C GLN A 150 -9.32 26.91 -13.13
N GLY A 151 -8.58 26.59 -12.05
CA GLY A 151 -7.92 27.60 -11.23
C GLY A 151 -6.94 28.48 -12.02
N GLU A 152 -6.19 27.92 -12.97
CA GLU A 152 -5.36 28.70 -13.89
C GLU A 152 -6.18 29.60 -14.83
N ARG A 153 -7.31 29.11 -15.36
CA ARG A 153 -8.20 29.93 -16.20
C ARG A 153 -8.79 31.09 -15.41
N ASP A 154 -9.27 30.82 -14.19
CA ASP A 154 -9.84 31.83 -13.30
C ASP A 154 -8.80 32.88 -12.90
N GLN A 155 -7.56 32.46 -12.58
CA GLN A 155 -6.44 33.38 -12.34
C GLN A 155 -6.08 34.23 -13.57
N ARG A 156 -6.10 33.65 -14.78
CA ARG A 156 -5.84 34.39 -16.02
C ARG A 156 -6.95 35.42 -16.30
N THR A 157 -8.21 35.08 -16.04
CA THR A 157 -9.35 36.01 -16.12
C THR A 157 -9.20 37.16 -15.12
N LEU A 158 -8.98 36.85 -13.83
CA LEU A 158 -8.74 37.85 -12.78
C LEU A 158 -7.54 38.77 -13.09
N ALA A 159 -6.46 38.22 -13.66
CA ALA A 159 -5.31 39.02 -14.09
C ALA A 159 -5.63 39.93 -15.28
N GLY A 160 -6.49 39.51 -16.21
CA GLY A 160 -7.01 40.33 -17.31
C GLY A 160 -7.93 41.46 -16.81
N GLU A 161 -8.84 41.13 -15.89
CA GLU A 161 -9.72 42.10 -15.22
C GLU A 161 -8.92 43.12 -14.42
N ALA A 162 -7.90 42.69 -13.64
CA ALA A 162 -7.02 43.57 -12.89
C ALA A 162 -6.23 44.53 -13.79
N ARG A 163 -5.69 44.06 -14.92
CA ARG A 163 -5.06 44.93 -15.94
C ARG A 163 -6.05 45.94 -16.51
N THR A 164 -7.29 45.52 -16.74
CA THR A 164 -8.37 46.37 -17.29
C THR A 164 -8.90 47.37 -16.25
N ALA A 165 -8.88 47.03 -14.97
CA ALA A 165 -9.15 47.94 -13.86
C ALA A 165 -8.02 48.96 -13.70
N LEU A 166 -6.76 48.53 -13.75
CA LEU A 166 -5.60 49.42 -13.70
C LEU A 166 -5.58 50.41 -14.87
N ALA A 167 -5.80 49.96 -16.11
CA ALA A 167 -5.90 50.84 -17.27
C ALA A 167 -7.02 51.89 -17.13
N ARG A 168 -8.19 51.51 -16.59
CA ARG A 168 -9.27 52.45 -16.26
C ARG A 168 -8.89 53.43 -15.16
N ALA A 169 -8.17 52.98 -14.12
CA ALA A 169 -7.69 53.84 -13.05
C ALA A 169 -6.67 54.88 -13.55
N HIS A 170 -5.73 54.49 -14.42
CA HIS A 170 -4.81 55.42 -15.06
C HIS A 170 -5.54 56.45 -15.93
N MET A 171 -6.46 56.03 -16.81
CA MET A 171 -7.25 56.98 -17.62
C MET A 171 -8.10 57.93 -16.75
N ALA A 172 -8.61 57.46 -15.60
CA ALA A 172 -9.33 58.29 -14.64
C ALA A 172 -8.43 59.29 -13.92
N LEU A 173 -7.19 58.91 -13.59
CA LEU A 173 -6.16 59.80 -13.04
C LEU A 173 -5.77 60.87 -14.06
N ASP A 174 -5.46 60.50 -15.30
CA ASP A 174 -5.16 61.45 -16.38
C ASP A 174 -6.31 62.46 -16.60
N ALA A 175 -7.56 61.99 -16.48
CA ALA A 175 -8.75 62.82 -16.58
C ALA A 175 -8.99 63.68 -15.32
N ALA A 176 -8.49 63.29 -14.16
CA ALA A 176 -8.47 64.14 -12.96
C ALA A 176 -7.37 65.21 -13.08
N GLU A 177 -6.16 64.86 -13.54
CA GLU A 177 -5.08 65.83 -13.77
C GLU A 177 -5.46 66.89 -14.81
N ARG A 178 -6.09 66.51 -15.93
CA ARG A 178 -6.59 67.47 -16.92
C ARG A 178 -7.56 68.47 -16.28
N ARG A 179 -8.60 67.97 -15.59
CA ARG A 179 -9.57 68.82 -14.87
C ARG A 179 -8.93 69.70 -13.79
N ALA A 180 -7.86 69.25 -13.13
CA ALA A 180 -7.10 70.07 -12.19
C ALA A 180 -6.37 71.22 -12.91
N ARG A 181 -5.65 70.94 -14.00
CA ARG A 181 -4.97 71.95 -14.83
C ARG A 181 -5.97 72.95 -15.44
N ASP A 182 -7.13 72.48 -15.89
CA ASP A 182 -8.21 73.32 -16.43
C ASP A 182 -8.77 74.25 -15.33
N ALA A 183 -8.96 73.74 -14.11
CA ALA A 183 -9.41 74.52 -12.96
C ALA A 183 -8.35 75.55 -12.48
N GLU A 184 -7.07 75.20 -12.50
CA GLU A 184 -5.96 76.12 -12.22
C GLU A 184 -5.90 77.26 -13.25
N GLN A 185 -6.08 76.97 -14.53
CA GLN A 185 -6.18 77.98 -15.59
C GLN A 185 -7.42 78.88 -15.40
N GLY A 186 -8.58 78.30 -15.05
CA GLY A 186 -9.78 79.05 -14.69
C GLY A 186 -9.59 79.98 -13.49
N LEU A 187 -8.90 79.52 -12.44
CA LEU A 187 -8.54 80.32 -11.27
C LEU A 187 -7.56 81.44 -11.62
N ALA A 188 -6.59 81.19 -12.51
CA ALA A 188 -5.66 82.22 -13.00
C ALA A 188 -6.39 83.30 -13.83
N ALA A 189 -7.32 82.90 -14.70
CA ALA A 189 -8.17 83.82 -15.46
C ALA A 189 -9.06 84.67 -14.53
N ALA A 190 -9.73 84.04 -13.55
CA ALA A 190 -10.56 84.75 -12.58
C ALA A 190 -9.76 85.75 -11.72
N ARG A 191 -8.52 85.40 -11.32
CA ARG A 191 -7.60 86.33 -10.65
C ARG A 191 -7.21 87.51 -11.54
N SER A 192 -6.98 87.28 -12.83
CA SER A 192 -6.71 88.34 -13.82
C SER A 192 -7.89 89.31 -13.95
N ASP A 193 -9.13 88.79 -14.03
CA ASP A 193 -10.33 89.64 -14.09
C ASP A 193 -10.59 90.40 -12.79
N LEU A 194 -10.36 89.79 -11.62
CA LEU A 194 -10.48 90.50 -10.35
C LEU A 194 -9.48 91.66 -10.26
N ALA A 195 -8.23 91.44 -10.70
CA ALA A 195 -7.21 92.49 -10.76
C ALA A 195 -7.58 93.61 -11.76
N ARG A 196 -8.12 93.26 -12.95
CA ARG A 196 -8.64 94.24 -13.92
C ARG A 196 -9.77 95.09 -13.31
N ARG A 197 -10.74 94.47 -12.63
CA ARG A 197 -11.86 95.15 -11.97
C ARG A 197 -11.38 96.08 -10.84
N ALA A 198 -10.46 95.62 -10.00
CA ALA A 198 -9.88 96.44 -8.93
C ALA A 198 -9.11 97.65 -9.48
N ALA A 199 -8.36 97.50 -10.58
CA ALA A 199 -7.68 98.61 -11.25
C ALA A 199 -8.68 99.62 -11.86
N ALA A 200 -9.77 99.14 -12.46
CA ALA A 200 -10.83 100.00 -12.98
C ALA A 200 -11.55 100.77 -11.86
N GLN A 201 -11.84 100.13 -10.72
CA GLN A 201 -12.49 100.79 -9.58
C GLN A 201 -11.62 101.92 -9.00
N ARG A 202 -10.31 101.68 -8.79
CA ARG A 202 -9.36 102.73 -8.35
C ARG A 202 -9.32 103.93 -9.30
N LYS A 203 -9.52 103.71 -10.61
CA LYS A 203 -9.61 104.80 -11.60
C LYS A 203 -10.88 105.63 -11.40
N VAL A 204 -12.02 104.98 -11.13
CA VAL A 204 -13.29 105.69 -10.82
C VAL A 204 -13.18 106.47 -9.51
N GLU A 205 -12.58 105.88 -8.47
CA GLU A 205 -12.32 106.53 -7.18
C GLU A 205 -11.46 107.80 -7.35
N ALA A 206 -10.39 107.72 -8.16
CA ALA A 206 -9.55 108.88 -8.49
C ALA A 206 -10.28 109.96 -9.31
N GLN A 207 -11.16 109.57 -10.23
CA GLN A 207 -12.00 110.51 -10.99
C GLN A 207 -13.05 111.21 -10.10
N LEU A 208 -13.61 110.50 -9.12
CA LEU A 208 -14.55 111.07 -8.15
C LEU A 208 -13.86 112.10 -7.25
N ALA A 209 -12.64 111.81 -6.76
CA ALA A 209 -11.85 112.76 -5.98
C ALA A 209 -11.56 114.06 -6.76
N ALA A 210 -11.16 113.95 -8.04
CA ALA A 210 -10.92 115.10 -8.89
C ALA A 210 -12.19 115.94 -9.17
N ALA A 211 -13.36 115.31 -9.26
CA ALA A 211 -14.64 116.01 -9.41
C ALA A 211 -15.02 116.81 -8.14
N LEU A 212 -14.78 116.24 -6.95
CA LEU A 212 -15.00 116.94 -5.67
C LEU A 212 -14.05 118.14 -5.51
N GLU A 213 -12.78 118.02 -5.91
CA GLU A 213 -11.85 119.15 -5.95
C GLU A 213 -12.29 120.26 -6.92
N ALA A 214 -12.96 119.92 -8.02
CA ALA A 214 -13.47 120.91 -8.98
C ALA A 214 -14.66 121.70 -8.39
N GLY A 215 -15.60 121.01 -7.74
CA GLY A 215 -16.72 121.65 -7.02
C GLY A 215 -16.23 122.63 -5.96
N ALA A 216 -15.30 122.19 -5.12
CA ALA A 216 -14.69 123.01 -4.07
C ALA A 216 -13.79 124.16 -4.58
N ARG A 217 -13.64 124.35 -5.90
CA ARG A 217 -13.04 125.54 -6.54
C ARG A 217 -14.11 126.48 -7.10
N ALA A 218 -15.20 125.94 -7.65
CA ALA A 218 -16.33 126.75 -8.15
C ALA A 218 -16.97 127.59 -7.02
N GLU A 219 -17.21 126.98 -5.85
CA GLU A 219 -17.78 127.65 -4.67
C GLU A 219 -16.95 128.85 -4.18
N ARG A 220 -15.62 128.85 -4.41
CA ARG A 220 -14.74 129.96 -4.02
C ARG A 220 -14.85 131.15 -4.98
N LEU A 221 -14.95 130.87 -6.28
CA LEU A 221 -15.09 131.90 -7.32
C LEU A 221 -16.44 132.63 -7.18
N ASP A 222 -17.50 131.93 -6.78
CA ASP A 222 -18.83 132.51 -6.58
C ASP A 222 -18.87 133.44 -5.33
N ALA A 223 -18.14 133.07 -4.28
CA ALA A 223 -17.91 133.93 -3.11
C ALA A 223 -17.07 135.18 -3.45
N GLU A 224 -16.04 135.04 -4.29
CA GLU A 224 -15.21 136.16 -4.76
C GLU A 224 -16.02 137.14 -5.64
N LEU A 225 -16.85 136.65 -6.56
CA LEU A 225 -17.77 137.47 -7.37
C LEU A 225 -18.75 138.27 -6.49
N SER A 226 -19.33 137.63 -5.48
CA SER A 226 -20.23 138.27 -4.52
C SER A 226 -19.55 139.41 -3.75
N ALA A 227 -18.27 139.23 -3.38
CA ALA A 227 -17.48 140.26 -2.70
C ALA A 227 -17.14 141.47 -3.59
N VAL A 228 -17.00 141.29 -4.91
CA VAL A 228 -16.83 142.40 -5.87
C VAL A 228 -18.12 143.20 -6.03
N HIS A 229 -19.27 142.53 -6.16
CA HIS A 229 -20.56 143.19 -6.37
C HIS A 229 -20.94 144.13 -5.20
N SER A 230 -20.68 143.69 -3.96
CA SER A 230 -20.89 144.49 -2.74
C SER A 230 -20.06 145.78 -2.70
N ARG A 231 -18.85 145.79 -3.29
CA ARG A 231 -17.99 146.97 -3.33
C ARG A 231 -18.40 148.00 -4.38
N LEU A 232 -19.00 147.58 -5.48
CA LEU A 232 -19.49 148.49 -6.53
C LEU A 232 -20.64 149.36 -6.01
N SER A 233 -21.63 148.73 -5.36
CA SER A 233 -22.77 149.40 -4.72
C SER A 233 -22.36 150.46 -3.68
N GLN A 234 -21.28 150.21 -2.93
CA GLN A 234 -20.79 151.16 -1.92
C GLN A 234 -20.27 152.47 -2.55
N VAL A 235 -19.59 152.40 -3.71
CA VAL A 235 -19.07 153.59 -4.40
C VAL A 235 -20.20 154.44 -4.99
N GLU A 236 -21.23 153.82 -5.56
CA GLU A 236 -22.39 154.51 -6.14
C GLU A 236 -23.21 155.23 -5.06
N SER A 237 -23.37 154.61 -3.88
CA SER A 237 -24.10 155.19 -2.74
C SER A 237 -23.47 156.49 -2.20
N ALA A 238 -22.15 156.66 -2.30
CA ALA A 238 -21.44 157.84 -1.82
C ALA A 238 -21.64 159.07 -2.72
N ALA A 239 -21.78 158.88 -4.04
CA ALA A 239 -21.87 159.99 -5.00
C ALA A 239 -23.28 160.61 -5.12
N ALA A 240 -24.32 159.92 -4.64
CA ALA A 240 -25.70 160.41 -4.62
C ALA A 240 -26.00 161.31 -3.39
N ALA A 241 -25.44 160.96 -2.23
CA ALA A 241 -25.82 161.53 -0.93
C ALA A 241 -25.66 163.06 -0.84
N GLU A 242 -24.53 163.61 -1.31
CA GLU A 242 -24.24 165.06 -1.21
C GLU A 242 -25.21 165.95 -2.02
N ARG A 243 -25.95 165.38 -2.98
CA ARG A 243 -26.85 166.15 -3.86
C ARG A 243 -28.30 166.13 -3.41
N GLU A 244 -28.75 165.10 -2.70
CA GLU A 244 -30.09 165.10 -2.09
C GLU A 244 -30.13 165.85 -0.75
N GLU A 245 -29.02 165.92 0.01
CA GLU A 245 -29.03 166.52 1.35
C GLU A 245 -29.55 167.99 1.36
N LEU A 246 -29.29 168.75 0.30
CA LEU A 246 -29.73 170.16 0.20
C LEU A 246 -31.13 170.37 -0.39
N HIS A 247 -31.81 169.32 -0.86
CA HIS A 247 -33.23 169.37 -1.25
C HIS A 247 -34.12 168.65 -0.22
N GLY A 248 -33.76 167.43 0.17
CA GLY A 248 -34.56 166.61 1.08
C GLY A 248 -34.82 167.26 2.46
N ARG A 249 -33.97 168.19 2.91
CA ARG A 249 -34.14 168.88 4.20
C ARG A 249 -35.36 169.81 4.29
N LEU A 250 -36.02 170.13 3.17
CA LEU A 250 -37.30 170.86 3.16
C LEU A 250 -38.50 169.91 3.08
N ASP A 251 -38.47 168.91 2.19
CA ASP A 251 -39.61 167.99 2.00
C ASP A 251 -39.72 166.90 3.08
N ALA A 252 -38.60 166.48 3.68
CA ALA A 252 -38.58 165.45 4.73
C ALA A 252 -39.40 165.84 5.98
N ALA A 253 -39.65 167.13 6.22
CA ALA A 253 -40.56 167.58 7.29
C ALA A 253 -42.01 167.15 7.06
N GLY A 254 -42.47 167.10 5.80
CA GLY A 254 -43.82 166.69 5.41
C GLY A 254 -43.98 165.17 5.20
N GLU A 255 -42.91 164.47 4.84
CA GLU A 255 -42.94 163.02 4.61
C GLU A 255 -42.60 162.18 5.85
N ALA A 256 -41.85 162.71 6.83
CA ALA A 256 -41.50 161.98 8.05
C ALA A 256 -42.71 161.59 8.93
N ALA A 257 -43.90 162.14 8.68
CA ALA A 257 -45.15 161.62 9.24
C ALA A 257 -45.54 160.28 8.58
N ARG A 258 -45.83 160.31 7.27
CA ARG A 258 -46.32 159.15 6.49
C ARG A 258 -45.28 158.03 6.34
N SER A 259 -43.99 158.38 6.28
CA SER A 259 -42.90 157.41 6.19
C SER A 259 -42.73 156.55 7.47
N ARG A 260 -43.25 156.99 8.63
CA ARG A 260 -43.25 156.16 9.85
C ARG A 260 -44.30 155.05 9.79
N GLU A 261 -45.47 155.32 9.23
CA GLU A 261 -46.54 154.33 9.03
C GLU A 261 -46.11 153.28 7.99
N ALA A 262 -45.55 153.72 6.86
CA ALA A 262 -45.02 152.81 5.83
C ALA A 262 -43.88 151.91 6.35
N ARG A 263 -42.99 152.43 7.22
CA ARG A 263 -41.93 151.63 7.84
C ARG A 263 -42.46 150.59 8.83
N LEU A 264 -43.56 150.88 9.54
CA LEU A 264 -44.24 149.89 10.39
C LEU A 264 -44.83 148.75 9.55
N ALA A 265 -45.51 149.07 8.44
CA ALA A 265 -46.02 148.06 7.52
C ALA A 265 -44.90 147.18 6.92
N ALA A 266 -43.79 147.78 6.47
CA ALA A 266 -42.65 147.05 5.93
C ALA A 266 -41.88 146.23 6.99
N ALA A 267 -41.88 146.67 8.26
CA ALA A 267 -41.32 145.90 9.36
C ALA A 267 -42.19 144.68 9.71
N LEU A 268 -43.51 144.81 9.67
CA LEU A 268 -44.44 143.69 9.87
C LEU A 268 -44.32 142.65 8.75
N GLY A 269 -44.31 143.06 7.47
CA GLY A 269 -44.10 142.13 6.36
C GLY A 269 -42.77 141.36 6.46
N ARG A 270 -41.70 141.99 6.97
CA ARG A 270 -40.44 141.29 7.27
C ARG A 270 -40.51 140.35 8.47
N ILE A 271 -41.38 140.60 9.44
CA ILE A 271 -41.64 139.67 10.54
C ILE A 271 -42.40 138.46 9.99
N ASP A 272 -43.40 138.65 9.14
CA ASP A 272 -44.14 137.56 8.46
C ASP A 272 -43.20 136.71 7.58
N GLU A 273 -42.32 137.34 6.79
CA GLU A 273 -41.29 136.67 5.99
C GLU A 273 -40.30 135.85 6.86
N LEU A 274 -39.84 136.42 7.98
CA LEU A 274 -38.94 135.74 8.91
C LEU A 274 -39.64 134.62 9.69
N GLN A 275 -40.93 134.75 9.99
CA GLN A 275 -41.74 133.69 10.58
C GLN A 275 -41.89 132.53 9.60
N ALA A 276 -42.33 132.78 8.36
CA ALA A 276 -42.41 131.75 7.32
C ALA A 276 -41.06 131.07 7.05
N ALA A 277 -39.95 131.83 7.04
CA ALA A 277 -38.61 131.26 6.95
C ALA A 277 -38.23 130.42 8.17
N SER A 278 -38.61 130.82 9.39
CA SER A 278 -38.38 130.04 10.61
C SER A 278 -39.20 128.75 10.64
N GLU A 279 -40.45 128.77 10.18
CA GLU A 279 -41.32 127.60 10.05
C GLU A 279 -40.79 126.63 9.00
N ALA A 280 -40.27 127.14 7.86
CA ALA A 280 -39.60 126.33 6.85
C ALA A 280 -38.29 125.70 7.38
N VAL A 281 -37.54 126.40 8.24
CA VAL A 281 -36.34 125.86 8.90
C VAL A 281 -36.71 124.80 9.94
N VAL A 282 -37.77 125.00 10.73
CA VAL A 282 -38.29 124.00 11.69
C VAL A 282 -38.79 122.75 10.95
N ALA A 283 -39.67 122.91 9.95
CA ALA A 283 -40.13 121.79 9.13
C ALA A 283 -38.97 121.06 8.40
N GLY A 284 -37.95 121.81 7.95
CA GLY A 284 -36.73 121.26 7.37
C GLY A 284 -35.88 120.48 8.38
N ARG A 285 -35.82 120.94 9.64
CA ARG A 285 -35.15 120.27 10.76
C ARG A 285 -35.89 118.99 11.13
N ASP A 286 -37.19 119.06 11.37
CA ASP A 286 -38.01 117.94 11.79
C ASP A 286 -38.05 116.85 10.71
N ALA A 287 -38.17 117.23 9.44
CA ALA A 287 -38.04 116.30 8.32
C ALA A 287 -36.61 115.70 8.19
N ALA A 288 -35.56 116.36 8.69
CA ALA A 288 -34.21 115.81 8.77
C ALA A 288 -34.03 114.89 10.00
N GLU A 289 -34.69 115.21 11.10
CA GLU A 289 -34.75 114.42 12.34
C GLU A 289 -35.45 113.08 12.06
N GLU A 290 -36.64 113.08 11.43
CA GLU A 290 -37.30 111.86 10.95
C GLU A 290 -36.44 111.04 9.95
N ARG A 291 -35.58 111.69 9.16
CA ARG A 291 -34.66 111.01 8.23
C ARG A 291 -33.50 110.36 8.98
N ALA A 292 -32.98 111.02 10.00
CA ALA A 292 -31.94 110.47 10.88
C ALA A 292 -32.48 109.29 11.70
N GLU A 293 -33.69 109.39 12.25
CA GLU A 293 -34.37 108.29 12.95
C GLU A 293 -34.60 107.09 12.02
N ARG A 294 -35.17 107.30 10.82
CA ARG A 294 -35.35 106.24 9.83
C ARG A 294 -34.02 105.58 9.42
N ALA A 295 -32.97 106.36 9.22
CA ALA A 295 -31.63 105.84 8.94
C ALA A 295 -31.06 105.03 10.14
N HIS A 296 -31.28 105.49 11.38
CA HIS A 296 -30.85 104.79 12.59
C HIS A 296 -31.62 103.47 12.80
N ALA A 297 -32.92 103.45 12.55
CA ALA A 297 -33.75 102.25 12.58
C ALA A 297 -33.28 101.20 11.56
N VAL A 298 -33.07 101.60 10.31
CA VAL A 298 -32.51 100.72 9.26
C VAL A 298 -31.12 100.21 9.64
N ARG A 299 -30.26 101.05 10.24
CA ARG A 299 -28.94 100.61 10.73
C ARG A 299 -29.07 99.54 11.82
N LEU A 300 -29.97 99.73 12.80
CA LEU A 300 -30.26 98.76 13.85
C LEU A 300 -30.85 97.44 13.30
N GLU A 301 -31.66 97.49 12.25
CA GLU A 301 -32.16 96.29 11.56
C GLU A 301 -31.06 95.54 10.83
N LEU A 302 -30.16 96.25 10.12
CA LEU A 302 -28.99 95.66 9.48
C LEU A 302 -28.00 95.06 10.50
N GLU A 303 -27.75 95.74 11.61
CA GLU A 303 -26.94 95.24 12.73
C GLU A 303 -27.53 93.95 13.32
N ARG A 304 -28.85 93.90 13.54
CA ARG A 304 -29.57 92.68 13.99
C ARG A 304 -29.48 91.56 12.95
N ALA A 305 -29.74 91.87 11.68
CA ALA A 305 -29.68 90.90 10.59
C ALA A 305 -28.28 90.27 10.48
N ALA A 306 -27.22 91.10 10.46
CA ALA A 306 -25.82 90.67 10.48
C ALA A 306 -25.48 89.83 11.72
N GLY A 307 -26.03 90.19 12.89
CA GLY A 307 -25.93 89.37 14.10
C GLY A 307 -26.54 87.97 13.93
N THR A 308 -27.70 87.85 13.29
CA THR A 308 -28.34 86.54 13.04
C THR A 308 -27.63 85.69 11.98
N THR A 309 -27.12 86.30 10.90
CA THR A 309 -26.37 85.56 9.88
C THR A 309 -25.02 85.10 10.42
N ARG A 310 -24.36 85.93 11.23
CA ARG A 310 -23.13 85.56 11.94
C ARG A 310 -23.34 84.39 12.90
N ARG A 311 -24.36 84.43 13.77
CA ARG A 311 -24.68 83.30 14.67
C ARG A 311 -24.96 82.01 13.90
N ARG A 312 -25.72 82.07 12.80
CA ARG A 312 -25.96 80.91 11.92
C ARG A 312 -24.68 80.37 11.29
N ALA A 313 -23.75 81.24 10.89
CA ALA A 313 -22.45 80.82 10.37
C ALA A 313 -21.59 80.16 11.47
N GLU A 314 -21.57 80.72 12.68
CA GLU A 314 -20.87 80.17 13.85
C GLU A 314 -21.48 78.82 14.29
N GLU A 315 -22.80 78.67 14.28
CA GLU A 315 -23.50 77.39 14.50
C GLU A 315 -23.19 76.34 13.42
N LEU A 316 -23.23 76.71 12.14
CA LEU A 316 -22.91 75.80 11.03
C LEU A 316 -21.45 75.37 11.07
N GLN A 317 -20.53 76.30 11.36
CA GLN A 317 -19.11 75.98 11.50
C GLN A 317 -18.85 75.08 12.71
N GLY A 318 -19.55 75.29 13.83
CA GLY A 318 -19.52 74.40 15.00
C GLY A 318 -20.00 72.98 14.68
N ARG A 319 -21.09 72.84 13.90
CA ARG A 319 -21.57 71.53 13.40
C ARG A 319 -20.54 70.87 12.49
N LEU A 320 -19.99 71.60 11.51
CA LEU A 320 -18.96 71.07 10.60
C LEU A 320 -17.69 70.64 11.35
N THR A 321 -17.28 71.33 12.41
CA THR A 321 -16.17 70.85 13.26
C THR A 321 -16.54 69.58 14.04
N ALA A 322 -17.75 69.50 14.61
CA ALA A 322 -18.20 68.30 15.32
C ALA A 322 -18.35 67.08 14.39
N GLU A 323 -18.85 67.27 13.17
CA GLU A 323 -18.94 66.23 12.14
C GLU A 323 -17.55 65.78 11.67
N ARG A 324 -16.62 66.71 11.43
CA ARG A 324 -15.21 66.40 11.13
C ARG A 324 -14.57 65.57 12.24
N ASP A 325 -14.73 66.00 13.49
CA ASP A 325 -14.06 65.38 14.63
C ASP A 325 -14.66 64.00 14.96
N ALA A 326 -15.97 63.82 14.79
CA ALA A 326 -16.62 62.52 14.84
C ALA A 326 -16.20 61.59 13.67
N ALA A 327 -15.96 62.13 12.47
CA ALA A 327 -15.44 61.35 11.34
C ALA A 327 -13.98 60.91 11.56
N LEU A 328 -13.14 61.79 12.14
CA LEU A 328 -11.77 61.47 12.52
C LEU A 328 -11.72 60.40 13.62
N ALA A 329 -12.57 60.50 14.65
CA ALA A 329 -12.70 59.47 15.69
C ALA A 329 -13.08 58.11 15.10
N ARG A 330 -14.12 58.05 14.25
CA ARG A 330 -14.51 56.81 13.55
C ARG A 330 -13.42 56.25 12.64
N HIS A 331 -12.62 57.11 12.01
CA HIS A 331 -11.49 56.67 11.20
C HIS A 331 -10.42 55.99 12.08
N GLN A 332 -10.09 56.57 13.24
CA GLN A 332 -9.14 56.00 14.20
C GLN A 332 -9.66 54.69 14.82
N GLU A 333 -10.95 54.62 15.15
CA GLU A 333 -11.63 53.37 15.56
C GLU A 333 -11.47 52.29 14.49
N LEU A 334 -11.78 52.60 13.23
CA LEU A 334 -11.63 51.64 12.11
C LEU A 334 -10.17 51.24 11.87
N GLU A 335 -9.19 52.15 12.01
CA GLU A 335 -7.77 51.81 11.90
C GLU A 335 -7.29 50.90 13.03
N THR A 336 -7.71 51.14 14.28
CA THR A 336 -7.35 50.26 15.40
C THR A 336 -7.98 48.87 15.28
N VAL A 337 -9.24 48.79 14.84
CA VAL A 337 -9.90 47.52 14.51
C VAL A 337 -9.13 46.80 13.40
N LEU A 338 -8.88 47.44 12.25
CA LEU A 338 -8.11 46.86 11.14
C LEU A 338 -6.69 46.43 11.56
N ALA A 339 -6.02 47.19 12.43
CA ALA A 339 -4.71 46.81 12.96
C ALA A 339 -4.80 45.53 13.81
N SER A 340 -5.78 45.43 14.70
CA SER A 340 -6.01 44.23 15.52
C SER A 340 -6.42 43.01 14.68
N GLU A 341 -7.26 43.19 13.66
CA GLU A 341 -7.68 42.13 12.75
C GLU A 341 -6.50 41.61 11.92
N ARG A 342 -5.64 42.52 11.43
CA ARG A 342 -4.39 42.17 10.72
C ARG A 342 -3.43 41.41 11.63
N GLN A 343 -3.23 41.86 12.87
CA GLN A 343 -2.39 41.13 13.84
C GLN A 343 -2.96 39.75 14.15
N ALA A 344 -4.27 39.62 14.38
CA ALA A 344 -4.93 38.35 14.60
C ALA A 344 -4.89 37.43 13.36
N ALA A 345 -4.91 37.99 12.14
CA ALA A 345 -4.73 37.23 10.91
C ALA A 345 -3.30 36.71 10.76
N VAL A 346 -2.28 37.53 11.04
CA VAL A 346 -0.86 37.12 11.02
C VAL A 346 -0.60 36.03 12.07
N ALA A 347 -1.14 36.16 13.28
CA ALA A 347 -1.04 35.12 14.31
C ALA A 347 -1.65 33.78 13.84
N ARG A 348 -2.87 33.80 13.28
CA ARG A 348 -3.51 32.61 12.71
C ARG A 348 -2.71 31.98 11.56
N ILE A 349 -2.02 32.79 10.75
CA ILE A 349 -1.14 32.29 9.69
C ILE A 349 0.06 31.56 10.30
N ALA A 350 0.75 32.15 11.27
CA ALA A 350 1.88 31.52 11.95
C ALA A 350 1.48 30.20 12.66
N ASP A 351 0.33 30.16 13.34
CA ASP A 351 -0.21 28.95 13.96
C ASP A 351 -0.47 27.83 12.93
N LEU A 352 -1.02 28.18 11.76
CA LEU A 352 -1.27 27.26 10.66
C LEU A 352 0.04 26.79 10.00
N GLU A 353 1.02 27.67 9.81
CA GLU A 353 2.34 27.31 9.29
C GLU A 353 3.08 26.35 10.25
N HIS A 354 3.04 26.61 11.55
CA HIS A 354 3.56 25.69 12.56
C HIS A 354 2.79 24.35 12.60
N ALA A 355 1.46 24.36 12.39
CA ALA A 355 0.68 23.13 12.30
C ALA A 355 1.05 22.30 11.05
N VAL A 356 1.15 22.94 9.88
CA VAL A 356 1.58 22.31 8.63
C VAL A 356 3.03 21.82 8.72
N GLY A 357 3.91 22.52 9.43
CA GLY A 357 5.27 22.07 9.74
C GLY A 357 5.26 20.75 10.52
N ARG A 358 4.53 20.69 11.64
CA ARG A 358 4.40 19.47 12.46
C ARG A 358 3.81 18.29 11.68
N GLU A 359 2.81 18.52 10.82
CA GLU A 359 2.26 17.44 9.98
C GLU A 359 3.24 16.98 8.89
N ARG A 360 4.04 17.88 8.30
CA ARG A 360 5.12 17.50 7.37
C ARG A 360 6.19 16.66 8.05
N GLU A 361 6.58 17.02 9.27
CA GLU A 361 7.53 16.25 10.09
C GLU A 361 6.98 14.86 10.46
N ARG A 362 5.71 14.77 10.86
CA ARG A 362 4.99 13.51 11.13
C ARG A 362 4.93 12.63 9.88
N LEU A 363 4.58 13.18 8.72
CA LEU A 363 4.59 12.47 7.44
C LEU A 363 6.00 11.99 7.07
N ALA A 364 7.03 12.83 7.25
CA ALA A 364 8.42 12.45 6.99
C ALA A 364 8.95 11.40 7.97
N ALA A 365 8.45 11.34 9.21
CA ALA A 365 8.70 10.22 10.13
C ALA A 365 8.01 8.94 9.63
N MET A 366 6.71 8.98 9.38
CA MET A 366 5.94 7.82 8.90
C MET A 366 6.47 7.24 7.59
N MET A 367 7.02 8.05 6.66
CA MET A 367 7.68 7.52 5.46
C MET A 367 9.00 6.81 5.78
N ARG A 368 9.85 7.36 6.66
CA ARG A 368 11.08 6.69 7.11
C ARG A 368 10.80 5.38 7.84
N ASP A 369 9.75 5.34 8.67
CA ASP A 369 9.30 4.11 9.34
C ASP A 369 8.78 3.08 8.31
N ARG A 370 8.05 3.54 7.28
CA ARG A 370 7.55 2.71 6.18
C ARG A 370 8.68 2.11 5.34
N GLU A 371 9.74 2.88 5.10
CA GLU A 371 10.96 2.49 4.41
C GLU A 371 11.80 1.51 5.26
N ALA A 372 12.01 1.81 6.53
CA ALA A 372 12.70 0.91 7.47
C ALA A 372 11.97 -0.44 7.58
N GLN A 373 10.63 -0.43 7.68
CA GLN A 373 9.82 -1.64 7.70
C GLN A 373 9.91 -2.42 6.38
N SER A 374 9.95 -1.74 5.22
CA SER A 374 10.09 -2.42 3.93
C SER A 374 11.47 -3.08 3.78
N ALA A 375 12.54 -2.39 4.18
CA ALA A 375 13.90 -2.93 4.22
C ALA A 375 14.01 -4.13 5.18
N ALA A 376 13.38 -4.06 6.36
CA ALA A 376 13.30 -5.17 7.31
C ALA A 376 12.57 -6.38 6.71
N THR A 377 11.43 -6.19 6.03
CA THR A 377 10.73 -7.30 5.35
C THR A 377 11.55 -7.91 4.23
N ALA A 378 12.27 -7.11 3.43
CA ALA A 378 13.15 -7.60 2.36
C ALA A 378 14.43 -8.29 2.89
N ALA A 379 14.88 -7.95 4.11
CA ALA A 379 15.94 -8.69 4.79
C ALA A 379 15.43 -10.04 5.33
N ALA A 380 14.23 -10.05 5.93
CA ALA A 380 13.59 -11.27 6.42
C ALA A 380 13.28 -12.27 5.29
N GLN A 381 12.77 -11.79 4.15
CA GLN A 381 12.52 -12.62 2.95
C GLN A 381 13.79 -13.31 2.46
N ARG A 382 14.88 -12.54 2.23
CA ARG A 382 16.18 -13.09 1.83
C ARG A 382 16.72 -14.11 2.84
N ARG A 383 16.49 -13.93 4.14
CA ARG A 383 16.90 -14.90 5.16
C ARG A 383 16.04 -16.17 5.15
N VAL A 384 14.75 -16.08 4.80
CA VAL A 384 13.89 -17.25 4.57
C VAL A 384 14.33 -18.02 3.32
N GLU A 385 14.62 -17.34 2.22
CA GLU A 385 15.13 -17.92 0.98
C GLU A 385 16.49 -18.63 1.20
N GLU A 386 17.39 -18.02 1.97
CA GLU A 386 18.68 -18.60 2.36
C GLU A 386 18.49 -19.86 3.23
N LEU A 387 17.59 -19.81 4.23
CA LEU A 387 17.31 -20.95 5.10
C LEU A 387 16.60 -22.09 4.35
N GLN A 388 15.72 -21.78 3.40
CA GLN A 388 15.11 -22.76 2.50
C GLN A 388 16.18 -23.44 1.63
N SER A 389 17.08 -22.66 1.03
CA SER A 389 18.18 -23.16 0.20
C SER A 389 19.17 -24.05 0.97
N ARG A 390 19.47 -23.69 2.23
CA ARG A 390 20.26 -24.54 3.15
C ARG A 390 19.52 -25.86 3.44
N LEU A 391 18.22 -25.78 3.76
CA LEU A 391 17.40 -26.95 4.10
C LEU A 391 17.20 -27.91 2.91
N THR A 392 17.13 -27.42 1.66
CA THR A 392 17.12 -28.29 0.48
C THR A 392 18.47 -28.98 0.29
N ALA A 393 19.59 -28.26 0.40
CA ALA A 393 20.92 -28.84 0.30
C ALA A 393 21.20 -29.88 1.42
N GLU A 394 20.75 -29.64 2.65
CA GLU A 394 20.83 -30.60 3.76
C GLU A 394 19.99 -31.86 3.50
N ARG A 395 18.79 -31.71 2.91
CA ARG A 395 17.93 -32.85 2.52
C ARG A 395 18.53 -33.67 1.38
N GLU A 396 19.12 -33.01 0.38
CA GLU A 396 19.82 -33.67 -0.73
C GLU A 396 21.05 -34.42 -0.24
N ALA A 397 21.89 -33.79 0.60
CA ALA A 397 23.03 -34.43 1.23
C ALA A 397 22.63 -35.60 2.16
N GLY A 398 21.53 -35.45 2.91
CA GLY A 398 20.95 -36.52 3.72
C GLY A 398 20.47 -37.71 2.88
N SER A 399 19.72 -37.44 1.81
CA SER A 399 19.26 -38.45 0.84
C SER A 399 20.43 -39.18 0.17
N ALA A 400 21.46 -38.45 -0.27
CA ALA A 400 22.67 -39.02 -0.86
C ALA A 400 23.42 -39.95 0.13
N ARG A 401 23.49 -39.58 1.42
CA ARG A 401 24.06 -40.41 2.48
C ARG A 401 23.24 -41.67 2.75
N VAL A 402 21.90 -41.57 2.79
CA VAL A 402 21.02 -42.74 2.94
C VAL A 402 21.23 -43.70 1.77
N ALA A 403 21.18 -43.22 0.53
CA ALA A 403 21.40 -44.05 -0.66
C ALA A 403 22.83 -44.65 -0.72
N GLN A 404 23.84 -43.97 -0.16
CA GLN A 404 25.20 -44.52 0.00
C GLN A 404 25.24 -45.65 1.04
N LEU A 405 24.60 -45.46 2.20
CA LEU A 405 24.50 -46.48 3.26
C LEU A 405 23.71 -47.70 2.78
N GLU A 406 22.61 -47.52 2.05
CA GLU A 406 21.83 -48.60 1.45
C GLU A 406 22.66 -49.44 0.47
N ARG A 407 23.46 -48.81 -0.39
CA ARG A 407 24.41 -49.52 -1.28
C ARG A 407 25.48 -50.28 -0.49
N GLY A 408 26.14 -49.63 0.47
CA GLY A 408 27.16 -50.29 1.31
C GLY A 408 26.59 -51.46 2.13
N LEU A 409 25.35 -51.34 2.60
CA LEU A 409 24.63 -52.38 3.31
C LEU A 409 24.22 -53.55 2.39
N ALA A 410 23.85 -53.27 1.14
CA ALA A 410 23.60 -54.30 0.13
C ALA A 410 24.88 -55.05 -0.27
N GLU A 411 26.00 -54.33 -0.48
CA GLU A 411 27.30 -54.97 -0.71
C GLU A 411 27.75 -55.82 0.48
N ALA A 412 27.57 -55.33 1.72
CA ALA A 412 27.93 -56.07 2.93
C ALA A 412 27.12 -57.37 3.07
N ARG A 413 25.82 -57.36 2.72
CA ARG A 413 25.00 -58.57 2.65
C ARG A 413 25.48 -59.52 1.56
N GLY A 414 25.73 -59.03 0.35
CA GLY A 414 26.23 -59.87 -0.75
C GLY A 414 27.56 -60.57 -0.42
N ARG A 415 28.49 -59.86 0.25
CA ARG A 415 29.73 -60.44 0.79
C ARG A 415 29.48 -61.43 1.94
N GLY A 416 28.49 -61.17 2.79
CA GLY A 416 28.07 -62.11 3.84
C GLY A 416 27.54 -63.43 3.27
N GLU A 417 26.58 -63.36 2.35
CA GLU A 417 26.03 -64.52 1.63
C GLU A 417 27.12 -65.28 0.84
N GLU A 418 28.14 -64.59 0.33
CA GLU A 418 29.27 -65.17 -0.36
C GLU A 418 30.19 -65.93 0.59
N LEU A 419 30.57 -65.32 1.72
CA LEU A 419 31.34 -65.99 2.77
C LEU A 419 30.59 -67.16 3.41
N GLU A 420 29.26 -67.08 3.55
CA GLU A 420 28.42 -68.21 3.99
C GLU A 420 28.45 -69.37 2.99
N ARG A 421 28.39 -69.07 1.68
CA ARG A 421 28.53 -70.06 0.60
C ARG A 421 29.94 -70.68 0.56
N GLU A 422 30.99 -69.88 0.74
CA GLU A 422 32.38 -70.37 0.82
C GLU A 422 32.59 -71.24 2.06
N LEU A 423 32.08 -70.83 3.23
CA LEU A 423 32.15 -71.60 4.46
C LEU A 423 31.41 -72.94 4.34
N ALA A 424 30.20 -72.96 3.77
CA ALA A 424 29.46 -74.20 3.53
C ALA A 424 30.23 -75.15 2.58
N ALA A 425 30.83 -74.62 1.52
CA ALA A 425 31.65 -75.41 0.60
C ALA A 425 32.96 -75.92 1.25
N ALA A 426 33.57 -75.13 2.14
CA ALA A 426 34.75 -75.53 2.89
C ALA A 426 34.44 -76.62 3.93
N LEU A 427 33.29 -76.52 4.62
CA LEU A 427 32.81 -77.55 5.55
C LEU A 427 32.51 -78.87 4.82
N ALA A 428 31.80 -78.82 3.69
CA ALA A 428 31.51 -80.01 2.89
C ALA A 428 32.78 -80.71 2.39
N ARG A 429 33.81 -79.96 1.97
CA ARG A 429 35.14 -80.51 1.66
C ARG A 429 35.87 -81.07 2.89
N GLY A 430 35.65 -80.49 4.06
CA GLY A 430 36.18 -81.02 5.32
C GLY A 430 35.58 -82.38 5.68
N GLU A 431 34.27 -82.54 5.47
CA GLU A 431 33.56 -83.81 5.63
C GLU A 431 33.99 -84.85 4.58
N GLU A 432 34.14 -84.44 3.32
CA GLU A 432 34.66 -85.27 2.22
C GLU A 432 36.09 -85.77 2.53
N LEU A 433 37.01 -84.88 2.90
CA LEU A 433 38.38 -85.24 3.28
C LEU A 433 38.43 -86.10 4.54
N ALA A 434 37.55 -85.88 5.52
CA ALA A 434 37.46 -86.73 6.70
C ALA A 434 36.99 -88.15 6.35
N ALA A 435 36.05 -88.29 5.41
CA ALA A 435 35.63 -89.57 4.88
C ALA A 435 36.73 -90.25 4.05
N GLU A 436 37.45 -89.51 3.19
CA GLU A 436 38.61 -90.02 2.47
C GLU A 436 39.68 -90.55 3.43
N VAL A 437 40.06 -89.76 4.43
CA VAL A 437 41.03 -90.16 5.47
C VAL A 437 40.55 -91.40 6.21
N ALA A 438 39.27 -91.48 6.61
CA ALA A 438 38.73 -92.68 7.25
C ALA A 438 38.85 -93.93 6.34
N THR A 439 38.57 -93.81 5.04
CA THR A 439 38.77 -94.94 4.10
C THR A 439 40.24 -95.25 3.81
N ALA A 440 41.13 -94.26 3.94
CA ALA A 440 42.57 -94.46 3.82
C ALA A 440 43.13 -95.19 5.05
N THR A 441 42.66 -94.85 6.25
CA THR A 441 42.98 -95.56 7.49
C THR A 441 42.50 -97.01 7.44
N THR A 442 41.24 -97.29 7.08
CA THR A 442 40.77 -98.69 7.02
C THR A 442 41.51 -99.52 5.97
N ARG A 443 41.89 -98.94 4.83
CA ARG A 443 42.80 -99.59 3.86
C ARG A 443 44.20 -99.80 4.43
N GLY A 444 44.70 -98.88 5.26
CA GLY A 444 45.94 -99.04 6.03
C GLY A 444 45.85 -100.25 6.96
N ASP A 445 44.82 -100.32 7.79
CA ASP A 445 44.54 -101.44 8.70
C ASP A 445 44.41 -102.78 7.93
N ASP A 446 43.79 -102.77 6.74
CA ASP A 446 43.71 -103.94 5.85
C ASP A 446 45.08 -104.33 5.28
N PHE A 447 45.91 -103.37 4.86
CA PHE A 447 47.27 -103.64 4.40
C PHE A 447 48.19 -104.11 5.52
N GLU A 448 48.09 -103.58 6.74
CA GLU A 448 48.86 -104.03 7.90
C GLU A 448 48.46 -105.44 8.32
N ARG A 449 47.15 -105.76 8.35
CA ARG A 449 46.66 -107.14 8.57
C ARG A 449 47.11 -108.09 7.45
N GLY A 450 47.08 -107.63 6.20
CA GLY A 450 47.57 -108.39 5.04
C GLY A 450 49.07 -108.66 5.09
N LEU A 451 49.87 -107.67 5.51
CA LEU A 451 51.31 -107.80 5.71
C LEU A 451 51.63 -108.73 6.88
N ALA A 452 50.95 -108.60 8.02
CA ALA A 452 51.13 -109.51 9.17
C ALA A 452 50.81 -110.97 8.78
N ALA A 453 49.73 -111.21 8.04
CA ALA A 453 49.39 -112.54 7.52
C ALA A 453 50.38 -113.05 6.46
N ALA A 454 50.98 -112.17 5.66
CA ALA A 454 52.02 -112.54 4.70
C ALA A 454 53.36 -112.87 5.40
N THR A 455 53.74 -112.11 6.44
CA THR A 455 54.93 -112.39 7.26
C THR A 455 54.78 -113.70 8.02
N ALA A 456 53.63 -113.95 8.66
CA ALA A 456 53.37 -115.21 9.35
C ALA A 456 53.44 -116.44 8.41
N ARG A 457 52.98 -116.30 7.15
CA ARG A 457 53.19 -117.32 6.10
C ARG A 457 54.64 -117.42 5.64
N GLY A 458 55.40 -116.33 5.67
CA GLY A 458 56.84 -116.34 5.42
C GLY A 458 57.57 -117.15 6.49
N GLU A 459 57.27 -116.91 7.76
CA GLU A 459 57.80 -117.66 8.91
C GLU A 459 57.39 -119.15 8.87
N GLU A 460 56.13 -119.44 8.50
CA GLU A 460 55.62 -120.80 8.27
C GLU A 460 56.40 -121.51 7.14
N LEU A 461 56.53 -120.87 5.98
CA LEU A 461 57.27 -121.41 4.83
C LEU A 461 58.78 -121.54 5.09
N GLU A 462 59.39 -120.64 5.88
CA GLU A 462 60.77 -120.79 6.34
C GLU A 462 60.92 -121.97 7.30
N GLY A 463 59.94 -122.19 8.20
CA GLY A 463 59.85 -123.38 9.04
C GLY A 463 59.68 -124.67 8.25
N GLU A 464 58.86 -124.67 7.20
CA GLU A 464 58.72 -125.77 6.24
C GLU A 464 60.03 -126.01 5.47
N LEU A 465 60.71 -124.96 5.00
CA LEU A 465 61.97 -125.06 4.27
C LEU A 465 63.11 -125.57 5.17
N VAL A 466 63.19 -125.13 6.42
CA VAL A 466 64.14 -125.68 7.42
C VAL A 466 63.83 -127.16 7.68
N SER A 467 62.55 -127.52 7.81
CA SER A 467 62.13 -128.92 8.00
C SER A 467 62.42 -129.80 6.78
N ALA A 468 62.18 -129.29 5.58
CA ALA A 468 62.46 -129.97 4.31
C ALA A 468 63.97 -130.10 4.07
N ARG A 469 64.76 -129.10 4.47
CA ARG A 469 66.23 -129.15 4.43
C ARG A 469 66.79 -130.15 5.45
N ALA A 470 66.27 -130.17 6.67
CA ALA A 470 66.66 -131.17 7.67
C ALA A 470 66.40 -132.60 7.18
N ARG A 471 65.24 -132.84 6.56
CA ARG A 471 64.92 -134.11 5.86
C ARG A 471 65.82 -134.37 4.65
N GLY A 472 66.20 -133.34 3.90
CA GLY A 472 67.15 -133.47 2.78
C GLY A 472 68.53 -133.93 3.27
N GLU A 473 69.05 -133.30 4.32
CA GLU A 473 70.31 -133.69 4.96
C GLU A 473 70.21 -135.06 5.67
N GLU A 474 69.01 -135.48 6.10
CA GLU A 474 68.74 -136.83 6.62
C GLU A 474 68.79 -137.89 5.51
N LEU A 475 68.11 -137.65 4.39
CA LEU A 475 68.18 -138.48 3.17
C LEU A 475 69.59 -138.54 2.58
N GLU A 476 70.38 -137.47 2.67
CA GLU A 476 71.80 -137.49 2.29
C GLU A 476 72.66 -138.36 3.23
N ARG A 477 72.36 -138.42 4.53
CA ARG A 477 73.03 -139.34 5.48
C ARG A 477 72.64 -140.80 5.22
N GLU A 478 71.38 -141.08 4.89
CA GLU A 478 70.94 -142.40 4.46
C GLU A 478 71.63 -142.83 3.15
N LEU A 479 71.67 -141.95 2.14
CA LEU A 479 72.38 -142.22 0.88
C LEU A 479 73.89 -142.41 1.04
N ALA A 480 74.51 -141.75 2.03
CA ALA A 480 75.94 -141.87 2.30
C ALA A 480 76.36 -143.20 2.94
N THR A 481 75.43 -144.08 3.34
CA THR A 481 75.73 -145.27 4.17
C THR A 481 75.44 -146.63 3.50
N ALA A 482 75.01 -146.68 2.23
CA ALA A 482 74.68 -147.91 1.52
C ALA A 482 75.76 -148.39 0.52
N PRO A 483 76.29 -149.64 0.61
CA PRO A 483 77.26 -150.19 -0.34
C PRO A 483 76.59 -150.79 -1.60
N ALA A 484 77.36 -150.91 -2.71
CA ALA A 484 76.81 -151.08 -4.06
C ALA A 484 77.08 -152.44 -4.73
N THR A 485 76.16 -152.86 -5.62
CA THR A 485 76.42 -153.88 -6.66
C THR A 485 75.56 -153.69 -7.93
N ALA A 486 76.23 -153.49 -9.08
CA ALA A 486 75.88 -153.89 -10.46
C ALA A 486 74.53 -153.49 -11.14
N ARG A 487 74.43 -153.31 -12.48
CA ARG A 487 75.34 -152.79 -13.54
C ARG A 487 74.60 -152.72 -14.90
N GLY A 488 74.81 -151.69 -15.74
CA GLY A 488 74.52 -151.75 -17.20
C GLY A 488 74.24 -150.41 -17.93
N GLY A 489 75.10 -150.02 -18.89
CA GLY A 489 74.93 -148.89 -19.84
C GLY A 489 75.09 -147.48 -19.23
N GLU A 490 75.84 -146.49 -19.74
CA GLU A 490 76.63 -146.26 -20.97
C GLU A 490 75.86 -146.23 -22.31
N SER A 491 76.15 -145.36 -23.31
CA SER A 491 76.95 -144.10 -23.38
C SER A 491 76.76 -143.42 -24.77
N ALA A 492 76.98 -142.11 -25.05
CA ALA A 492 76.90 -140.88 -24.24
C ALA A 492 77.06 -139.56 -25.08
N ARG A 493 76.06 -138.65 -25.06
CA ARG A 493 76.14 -137.14 -25.11
C ARG A 493 76.83 -136.34 -26.25
N ARG A 494 76.22 -135.17 -26.59
CA ARG A 494 76.83 -133.81 -26.76
C ARG A 494 75.70 -132.78 -27.06
N GLN A 495 75.76 -131.46 -26.81
CA GLN A 495 76.66 -130.53 -26.08
C GLN A 495 75.82 -129.24 -25.80
N VAL A 496 75.78 -128.47 -24.70
CA VAL A 496 76.59 -128.21 -23.47
C VAL A 496 77.49 -126.94 -23.53
N GLY A 497 76.99 -125.81 -22.97
CA GLY A 497 77.74 -124.57 -22.62
C GLY A 497 76.97 -123.26 -22.87
N GLY A 498 77.04 -122.19 -22.05
CA GLY A 498 77.63 -122.06 -20.70
C GLY A 498 77.67 -120.62 -20.12
N ARG A 499 77.59 -120.50 -18.78
CA ARG A 499 78.06 -119.41 -17.86
C ARG A 499 78.01 -117.90 -18.27
N GLY A 500 77.12 -117.12 -17.63
CA GLY A 500 77.47 -116.34 -16.41
C GLY A 500 77.72 -114.80 -16.43
N ARG A 501 77.33 -114.16 -15.30
CA ARG A 501 77.72 -112.83 -14.71
C ARG A 501 77.03 -111.50 -15.16
N GLY A 502 76.38 -110.82 -14.20
CA GLY A 502 76.74 -109.44 -13.77
C GLY A 502 75.82 -108.24 -14.08
N GLY A 503 75.57 -107.37 -13.08
CA GLY A 503 74.96 -106.01 -13.19
C GLY A 503 73.43 -106.00 -13.38
N GLU A 504 72.54 -105.56 -12.48
CA GLU A 504 72.43 -104.40 -11.56
C GLU A 504 71.90 -103.08 -12.19
N ARG A 505 70.85 -102.51 -11.55
CA ARG A 505 70.27 -101.14 -11.67
C ARG A 505 69.25 -100.78 -12.77
N ALA A 506 67.98 -100.73 -12.31
CA ALA A 506 67.19 -99.49 -12.16
C ALA A 506 66.08 -99.08 -13.18
N ARG A 507 64.83 -99.21 -12.65
CA ARG A 507 63.76 -98.19 -12.59
C ARG A 507 62.91 -97.83 -13.82
N ARG A 508 61.58 -97.84 -13.54
CA ARG A 508 60.48 -97.02 -14.11
C ARG A 508 60.13 -97.22 -15.59
N GLY A 509 59.14 -98.09 -15.83
CA GLY A 509 58.20 -97.94 -16.94
C GLY A 509 56.92 -97.24 -16.46
N ALA A 510 56.51 -96.17 -17.16
CA ALA A 510 55.19 -95.57 -17.13
C ALA A 510 54.94 -95.01 -18.55
N ALA A 511 54.06 -95.65 -19.32
CA ALA A 511 52.67 -95.25 -19.49
C ALA A 511 52.53 -93.94 -20.29
N ALA A 512 52.24 -94.07 -21.60
CA ALA A 512 51.96 -92.94 -22.49
C ALA A 512 50.95 -93.35 -23.59
N GLY A 513 49.79 -92.67 -23.61
CA GLY A 513 48.77 -92.79 -24.66
C GLY A 513 47.33 -92.86 -24.13
N ALA A 514 46.32 -92.30 -24.80
CA ALA A 514 46.37 -91.35 -25.93
C ALA A 514 45.02 -90.63 -26.18
N ARG A 515 45.10 -89.37 -26.68
CA ARG A 515 44.08 -88.59 -27.44
C ARG A 515 42.81 -88.04 -26.74
N GLY A 516 42.46 -86.81 -27.13
CA GLY A 516 41.10 -86.24 -27.09
C GLY A 516 40.73 -85.44 -25.83
N GLY A 517 40.21 -84.21 -25.92
CA GLY A 517 40.07 -83.33 -27.08
C GLY A 517 39.43 -81.97 -26.73
N ASP A 518 39.91 -80.93 -27.42
CA ASP A 518 39.33 -79.61 -27.80
C ASP A 518 38.16 -78.96 -27.01
N GLY A 519 38.15 -77.61 -26.91
CA GLY A 519 37.13 -76.85 -26.18
C GLY A 519 37.45 -75.37 -25.91
N ALA A 520 37.82 -74.60 -26.94
CA ALA A 520 38.28 -73.21 -26.79
C ALA A 520 37.23 -72.20 -26.29
N ARG A 521 37.66 -71.23 -25.45
CA ARG A 521 37.70 -69.77 -25.76
C ARG A 521 38.18 -68.88 -24.60
N ARG A 522 38.81 -67.75 -24.95
CA ARG A 522 38.98 -66.54 -24.12
C ARG A 522 38.24 -65.37 -24.80
N GLY A 523 37.88 -64.33 -24.06
CA GLY A 523 37.71 -62.99 -24.63
C GLY A 523 36.43 -62.23 -24.26
N ALA A 524 36.37 -61.72 -23.03
CA ALA A 524 35.76 -60.45 -22.64
C ALA A 524 36.44 -60.00 -21.34
#